data_AF-A0A6G7VR73-F1
#
_entry.id   AF-A0A6G7VR73-F1
#
_cell.length_a   1.000
_cell.length_b   1.000
_cell.length_c   1.000
_cell.angle_alpha   90.00
_cell.angle_beta   90.00
_cell.angle_gamma   90.00
#
_symmetry.space_group_name_H-M   'P 1'
#
loop_
_entity.id
_entity.type
_entity.pdbx_description
1 polymer ?
#
loop_
_entity_poly.entity_id
_entity_poly.type
_entity_poly.pdbx_seq_one_letter_code
_entity_poly.pdbx_strand_id
1 'polypeptide(L)'
;MTLLHDPLISDQAGRLFSLPGLFAALSRGEVSDLPALRPHQRAAWHMTCVQIAALACWQAGQGDLAEDEGGWRDMLLGLTQGEEAP
;
A
#
# COMPACT_ATOMS: atom_id res chain seq x y z
N MET A 1 -6.10 -12.74 8.91
CA MET A 1 -5.01 -11.74 8.95
C MET A 1 -4.67 -11.38 7.51
N THR A 2 -4.95 -10.16 7.07
CA THR A 2 -4.85 -9.68 5.68
C THR A 2 -4.25 -8.27 5.64
N LEU A 3 -3.38 -8.03 4.66
CA LEU A 3 -2.75 -6.73 4.45
C LEU A 3 -3.73 -5.62 4.04
N LEU A 4 -4.93 -5.96 3.55
CA LEU A 4 -5.93 -4.97 3.13
C LEU A 4 -6.61 -4.25 4.30
N HIS A 5 -6.65 -4.88 5.46
CA HIS A 5 -7.43 -4.40 6.61
C HIS A 5 -6.60 -4.34 7.88
N ASP A 6 -5.69 -5.29 8.10
CA ASP A 6 -4.94 -5.35 9.35
C ASP A 6 -3.75 -4.39 9.33
N PRO A 7 -3.57 -3.57 10.39
CA PRO A 7 -2.49 -2.60 10.46
C PRO A 7 -1.18 -3.28 10.90
N LEU A 8 -0.49 -3.89 9.93
CA LEU A 8 0.69 -4.74 10.14
C LEU A 8 2.03 -4.06 9.84
N ILE A 9 2.01 -2.86 9.24
CA ILE A 9 3.21 -2.17 8.76
C ILE A 9 3.45 -0.92 9.58
N SER A 10 4.63 -0.76 10.18
CA SER A 10 4.99 0.42 10.96
C SER A 10 5.96 1.35 10.24
N ASP A 11 5.74 2.66 10.38
CA ASP A 11 6.65 3.69 9.90
C ASP A 11 7.71 4.10 10.95
N GLN A 12 8.49 5.13 10.63
CA GLN A 12 9.51 5.70 11.51
C GLN A 12 8.97 6.28 12.83
N ALA A 13 7.70 6.66 12.88
CA ALA A 13 7.04 7.20 14.07
C ALA A 13 6.31 6.10 14.89
N GLY A 14 6.35 4.85 14.44
CA GLY A 14 5.63 3.74 15.05
C GLY A 14 4.13 3.72 14.74
N ARG A 15 3.66 4.54 13.79
CA ARG A 15 2.27 4.49 13.31
C ARG A 15 2.08 3.20 12.53
N LEU A 16 1.00 2.47 12.82
CA LEU A 16 0.66 1.22 12.14
C LEU A 16 -0.32 1.47 11.00
N PHE A 17 -0.09 0.81 9.88
CA PHE A 17 -0.88 0.94 8.65
C PHE A 17 -1.24 -0.43 8.09
N SER A 18 -2.44 -0.51 7.51
CA SER A 18 -2.76 -1.51 6.48
C SER A 18 -1.96 -1.19 5.21
N LEU A 19 -1.91 -2.10 4.23
CA LEU A 19 -1.27 -1.81 2.94
C LEU A 19 -1.97 -0.63 2.21
N PRO A 20 -3.31 -0.56 2.11
CA PRO A 20 -3.96 0.61 1.53
C PRO A 20 -3.68 1.91 2.32
N GLY A 21 -3.63 1.83 3.66
CA GLY A 21 -3.34 2.98 4.52
C GLY A 21 -1.90 3.48 4.32
N LEU A 22 -0.95 2.56 4.13
CA LEU A 22 0.43 2.91 3.82
C LEU A 22 0.53 3.60 2.45
N PHE A 23 -0.16 3.11 1.43
CA PHE A 23 -0.15 3.74 0.11
C PHE A 23 -0.74 5.14 0.14
N ALA A 24 -1.84 5.35 0.87
CA ALA A 24 -2.42 6.67 1.08
C ALA A 24 -1.40 7.64 1.72
N ALA A 25 -0.71 7.19 2.77
CA ALA A 25 0.32 7.98 3.45
C ALA A 25 1.54 8.26 2.55
N LEU A 26 1.93 7.32 1.69
CA LEU A 26 2.99 7.50 0.69
C LEU A 26 2.58 8.51 -0.40
N SER A 27 1.34 8.45 -0.89
CA SER A 27 0.80 9.44 -1.85
C SER A 27 0.87 10.87 -1.30
N ARG A 28 0.64 11.04 0.00
CA ARG A 28 0.72 12.34 0.69
C ARG A 28 2.14 12.72 1.15
N GLY A 29 3.15 11.86 0.90
CA GLY A 29 4.52 12.11 1.32
C GLY A 29 4.76 12.05 2.83
N GLU A 30 3.91 11.34 3.59
CA GLU A 30 3.92 11.31 5.06
C GLU A 30 4.80 10.21 5.66
N VAL A 31 5.27 9.27 4.84
CA VAL A 31 6.11 8.14 5.26
C VAL A 31 7.49 8.29 4.62
N SER A 32 8.52 8.23 5.45
CA SER A 32 9.91 8.45 5.01
C SER A 32 10.79 7.21 5.18
N ASP A 33 10.46 6.34 6.14
CA ASP A 33 11.18 5.07 6.34
C ASP A 33 10.26 4.01 6.98
N LEU A 34 10.63 2.75 6.81
CA LEU A 34 9.99 1.58 7.39
C LEU A 34 11.04 0.80 8.19
N PRO A 35 11.36 1.24 9.43
CA PRO A 35 12.53 0.76 10.18
C PRO A 35 12.44 -0.71 10.58
N ALA A 36 11.23 -1.30 10.59
CA ALA A 36 11.03 -2.72 10.84
C ALA A 36 11.60 -3.62 9.71
N LEU A 37 11.83 -3.08 8.52
CA LEU A 37 12.43 -3.80 7.40
C LEU A 37 13.94 -3.93 7.56
N ARG A 38 14.43 -5.17 7.56
CA ARG A 38 15.87 -5.45 7.53
C ARG A 38 16.47 -4.97 6.19
N PRO A 39 17.75 -4.57 6.14
CA PRO A 39 18.37 -4.03 4.92
C PRO A 39 18.17 -4.88 3.65
N HIS A 40 18.23 -6.22 3.79
CA HIS A 40 18.02 -7.14 2.66
C HIS A 40 16.55 -7.26 2.21
N GLN A 41 15.58 -6.80 3.01
CA GLN A 41 14.16 -6.80 2.66
C GLN A 41 13.73 -5.51 1.95
N ARG A 42 14.44 -4.39 2.18
CA ARG A 42 14.05 -3.05 1.73
C ARG A 42 13.82 -2.97 0.22
N ALA A 43 14.75 -3.50 -0.57
CA ALA A 43 14.66 -3.46 -2.04
C ALA A 43 13.45 -4.26 -2.55
N ALA A 44 13.30 -5.49 -2.06
CA ALA A 44 12.18 -6.35 -2.45
C ALA A 44 10.84 -5.73 -2.05
N TRP A 45 10.73 -5.21 -0.83
CA TRP A 45 9.52 -4.54 -0.34
C TRP A 45 9.16 -3.32 -1.20
N HIS A 46 10.12 -2.43 -1.44
CA HIS A 46 9.90 -1.24 -2.26
C HIS A 46 9.42 -1.61 -3.68
N MET A 47 10.09 -2.56 -4.33
CA MET A 47 9.68 -3.01 -5.67
C MET A 47 8.27 -3.61 -5.68
N THR A 48 7.92 -4.42 -4.69
CA THR A 48 6.57 -4.98 -4.56
C THR A 48 5.51 -3.87 -4.39
N CYS A 49 5.76 -2.89 -3.52
CA CYS A 49 4.84 -1.76 -3.33
C CYS A 49 4.65 -0.97 -4.62
N VAL A 50 5.74 -0.61 -5.31
CA VAL A 50 5.68 0.14 -6.57
C VAL A 50 4.95 -0.66 -7.65
N GLN A 51 5.23 -1.96 -7.79
CA GLN A 51 4.57 -2.81 -8.79
C GLN A 51 3.07 -2.90 -8.57
N ILE A 52 2.64 -3.19 -7.34
CA ILE A 52 1.21 -3.31 -7.01
C ILE A 52 0.51 -1.96 -7.17
N ALA A 53 1.10 -0.88 -6.67
CA ALA A 53 0.53 0.46 -6.81
C ALA A 53 0.38 0.88 -8.28
N ALA A 54 1.41 0.63 -9.10
CA ALA A 54 1.37 0.93 -10.52
C ALA A 54 0.28 0.14 -11.27
N LEU A 55 0.15 -1.17 -10.98
CA LEU A 55 -0.91 -2.00 -11.57
C LEU A 55 -2.30 -1.49 -11.15
N ALA A 56 -2.48 -1.15 -9.88
CA ALA A 56 -3.76 -0.67 -9.35
C ALA A 56 -4.16 0.66 -10.01
N CYS A 57 -3.21 1.61 -10.13
CA CYS A 57 -3.43 2.88 -10.81
C CYS A 57 -3.76 2.69 -12.28
N TRP A 58 -3.00 1.84 -12.97
CA TRP A 58 -3.21 1.55 -14.38
C TRP A 58 -4.60 0.96 -14.65
N GLN A 59 -5.05 0.02 -13.82
CA GLN A 59 -6.36 -0.61 -13.99
C GLN A 59 -7.51 0.33 -13.63
N ALA A 60 -7.35 1.18 -12.61
CA ALA A 60 -8.34 2.17 -12.21
C ALA A 60 -8.51 3.30 -13.25
N GLY A 61 -7.60 3.41 -14.23
CA GLY A 61 -7.62 4.47 -15.23
C GLY A 61 -7.41 5.86 -14.64
N GLN A 62 -6.85 5.95 -13.43
CA GLN A 62 -6.60 7.21 -12.75
C GLN A 62 -5.26 7.81 -13.17
N GLY A 63 -5.24 9.12 -13.43
CA GLY A 63 -4.01 9.87 -13.69
C GLY A 63 -3.25 10.24 -12.41
N ASP A 64 -3.97 10.34 -11.28
CA ASP A 64 -3.44 10.71 -9.97
C ASP A 64 -3.58 9.57 -8.98
N LEU A 65 -2.70 9.55 -7.97
CA LEU A 65 -2.75 8.59 -6.87
C LEU A 65 -3.92 8.92 -5.93
N ALA A 66 -4.60 7.90 -5.43
CA ALA A 66 -5.54 8.09 -4.32
C ALA A 66 -4.79 8.65 -3.08
N GLU A 67 -5.42 9.57 -2.36
CA GLU A 67 -4.86 10.17 -1.15
C GLU A 67 -5.48 9.58 0.12
N ASP A 68 -6.47 8.71 0.03
CA ASP A 68 -7.14 8.08 1.17
C ASP A 68 -7.09 6.56 1.11
N GLU A 69 -7.24 5.93 2.28
CA GLU A 69 -7.14 4.48 2.44
C GLU A 69 -8.29 3.73 1.73
N GLY A 70 -9.48 4.34 1.63
CA GLY A 70 -10.64 3.75 0.96
C GLY A 70 -10.39 3.61 -0.54
N GLY A 71 -9.96 4.70 -1.19
CA GLY A 71 -9.60 4.72 -2.61
C GLY A 71 -8.53 3.69 -2.94
N TRP A 72 -7.46 3.61 -2.15
CA TRP A 72 -6.45 2.57 -2.34
C TRP A 72 -6.98 1.16 -2.16
N ARG A 73 -7.87 0.92 -1.20
CA ARG A 73 -8.47 -0.41 -0.99
C ARG A 73 -9.29 -0.82 -2.21
N ASP A 74 -10.13 0.07 -2.73
CA ASP A 74 -10.96 -0.20 -3.89
C ASP A 74 -10.11 -0.48 -5.14
N MET A 75 -9.04 0.31 -5.36
CA MET A 75 -8.10 0.08 -6.46
C MET A 75 -7.38 -1.26 -6.33
N LEU A 76 -6.95 -1.63 -5.12
CA LEU A 76 -6.26 -2.90 -4.86
C LEU A 76 -7.18 -4.10 -5.02
N LEU A 77 -8.44 -4.00 -4.58
CA LEU A 77 -9.46 -5.03 -4.82
C LEU A 77 -9.80 -5.15 -6.30
N GLY A 78 -9.76 -4.05 -7.06
CA GLY A 78 -9.94 -4.07 -8.51
C GLY A 78 -8.98 -5.02 -9.25
N LEU A 79 -7.75 -5.18 -8.73
CA LEU A 79 -6.74 -6.10 -9.29
C LEU A 79 -7.20 -7.56 -9.29
N THR A 80 -8.07 -7.95 -8.37
CA THR A 80 -8.61 -9.30 -8.22
C THR A 80 -10.09 -9.39 -8.61
N GLN A 81 -10.58 -8.44 -9.42
CA GLN A 81 -12.00 -8.35 -9.79
C GLN A 81 -12.95 -8.17 -8.59
N GLY A 82 -12.45 -7.65 -7.48
CA GLY A 82 -13.21 -7.50 -6.23
C GLY A 82 -13.32 -8.78 -5.40
N GLU A 83 -12.65 -9.86 -5.79
CA GLU A 83 -12.58 -11.07 -4.97
C GLU A 83 -11.65 -10.83 -3.77
N GLU A 84 -12.21 -10.84 -2.56
CA GLU A 84 -11.45 -11.04 -1.33
C GLU A 84 -11.22 -12.54 -1.13
N ALA A 85 -9.95 -12.95 -1.06
CA ALA A 85 -9.61 -14.32 -0.70
C ALA A 85 -10.14 -14.62 0.72
N PRO A 86 -10.70 -15.84 0.97
CA PRO A 86 -11.37 -16.20 2.22
C PRO A 86 -10.46 -16.23 3.45
#